data_AF-A0A7S2DXK1-F1
#
_entry.id   AF-A0A7S2DXK1-F1
#
_cell.length_a   1.000
_cell.length_b   1.000
_cell.length_c   1.000
_cell.angle_alpha   90.00
_cell.angle_beta   90.00
_cell.angle_gamma   90.00
#
_symmetry.space_group_name_H-M   'P 1'
#
loop_
_entity.id
_entity.type
_entity.pdbx_description
1 polymer ?
#
loop_
_entity_poly.entity_id
_entity_poly.type
_entity_poly.pdbx_seq_one_letter_code
_entity_poly.pdbx_strand_id
1 'polypeptide(L)'
;APTLPNHSRMALPRSAVALALSLVLAVDGLKVQKDADIYSWWCEDGLVCYQGPKDAMADVYERAKQGPTAVMYTSGLQKGPCSEHGFKFNFLGQTCFGNTWSSKRNILPHVIAEVQTSAAFKKKYGKQAVKEPG
;
A
#
# COMPACT_ATOMS: atom_id res chain seq x y z
N ALA A 1 -19.41 73.05 -8.69
CA ALA A 1 -20.55 72.60 -9.51
C ALA A 1 -20.00 72.19 -10.87
N PRO A 2 -20.19 70.91 -11.26
CA PRO A 2 -21.33 70.59 -12.12
C PRO A 2 -22.14 69.37 -11.63
N THR A 3 -23.44 69.46 -11.83
CA THR A 3 -24.47 68.42 -11.76
C THR A 3 -24.43 67.54 -13.01
N LEU A 4 -24.76 66.24 -12.89
CA LEU A 4 -25.35 65.35 -13.91
C LEU A 4 -25.51 63.91 -13.34
N PRO A 5 -26.36 63.02 -13.91
CA PRO A 5 -27.76 62.89 -13.56
C PRO A 5 -28.14 61.52 -12.96
N ASN A 6 -29.33 61.53 -12.35
CA ASN A 6 -30.07 60.38 -11.87
C ASN A 6 -30.62 59.56 -13.07
N HIS A 7 -30.26 58.28 -13.17
CA HIS A 7 -30.88 57.35 -14.10
C HIS A 7 -31.32 56.07 -13.39
N SER A 8 -32.62 56.01 -13.12
CA SER A 8 -33.38 54.79 -12.90
C SER A 8 -33.12 53.78 -14.02
N ARG A 9 -32.79 52.54 -13.63
CA ARG A 9 -32.93 51.35 -14.47
C ARG A 9 -33.63 50.30 -13.62
N MET A 10 -34.95 50.19 -13.80
CA MET A 10 -35.61 49.15 -14.59
C MET A 10 -35.32 47.74 -14.06
N ALA A 11 -36.31 47.23 -13.32
CA ALA A 11 -36.43 45.84 -12.91
C ALA A 11 -36.42 44.93 -14.14
N LEU A 12 -35.48 44.00 -14.17
CA LEU A 12 -35.44 42.94 -15.17
C LEU A 12 -36.41 41.81 -14.78
N PRO A 13 -37.19 41.30 -15.74
CA PRO A 13 -38.18 40.26 -15.51
C PRO A 13 -37.51 38.92 -15.16
N ARG A 14 -38.19 38.17 -14.29
CA ARG A 14 -37.84 36.81 -13.89
C ARG A 14 -37.91 35.87 -15.09
N SER A 15 -36.81 35.72 -15.82
CA SER A 15 -36.63 34.63 -16.77
C SER A 15 -36.42 33.33 -16.00
N ALA A 16 -37.48 32.53 -15.91
CA ALA A 16 -37.44 31.16 -15.43
C ALA A 16 -36.66 30.29 -16.42
N VAL A 17 -35.36 30.16 -16.22
CA VAL A 17 -34.53 29.15 -16.89
C VAL A 17 -34.70 27.86 -16.11
N ALA A 18 -35.67 27.05 -16.50
CA ALA A 18 -35.76 25.66 -16.08
C ALA A 18 -34.66 24.87 -16.82
N LEU A 19 -33.45 24.89 -16.27
CA LEU A 19 -32.39 23.95 -16.64
C LEU A 19 -32.80 22.58 -16.12
N ALA A 20 -33.36 21.77 -17.03
CA ALA A 20 -33.61 20.35 -16.83
C ALA A 20 -32.26 19.65 -16.63
N LEU A 21 -31.78 19.61 -15.39
CA LEU A 21 -30.60 18.87 -14.97
C LEU A 21 -30.98 17.38 -14.86
N SER A 22 -31.26 16.75 -16.00
CA SER A 22 -31.32 15.30 -16.10
C SER A 22 -29.88 14.78 -16.16
N LEU A 23 -29.16 14.86 -15.04
CA LEU A 23 -28.00 13.99 -14.83
C LEU A 23 -28.55 12.59 -14.69
N VAL A 24 -28.51 11.85 -15.79
CA VAL A 24 -28.58 10.39 -15.80
C VAL A 24 -27.39 9.94 -14.94
N LEU A 25 -27.65 9.73 -13.65
CA LEU A 25 -26.86 8.85 -12.81
C LEU A 25 -27.06 7.45 -13.40
N ALA A 26 -26.33 7.16 -14.48
CA ALA A 26 -25.98 5.81 -14.82
C ALA A 26 -25.17 5.31 -13.62
N VAL A 27 -25.89 4.69 -12.68
CA VAL A 27 -25.33 3.88 -11.62
C VAL A 27 -24.79 2.63 -12.30
N ASP A 28 -23.73 2.77 -13.09
CA ASP A 28 -22.86 1.66 -13.38
C ASP A 28 -22.26 1.28 -12.04
N GLY A 29 -22.80 0.18 -11.51
CA GLY A 29 -22.69 -0.23 -10.12
C GLY A 29 -21.31 0.05 -9.54
N LEU A 30 -21.32 0.82 -8.45
CA LEU A 30 -20.22 0.85 -7.51
C LEU A 30 -19.99 -0.60 -7.08
N LYS A 31 -19.10 -1.31 -7.78
CA LYS A 31 -18.68 -2.65 -7.39
C LYS A 31 -18.03 -2.43 -6.04
N VAL A 32 -18.78 -2.76 -4.98
CA VAL A 32 -18.22 -2.94 -3.64
C VAL A 32 -17.09 -3.93 -3.86
N GLN A 33 -15.86 -3.43 -3.88
CA GLN A 33 -14.69 -4.30 -3.85
C GLN A 33 -14.84 -5.02 -2.52
N LYS A 34 -15.26 -6.29 -2.59
CA LYS A 34 -15.21 -7.19 -1.44
C LYS A 34 -13.85 -6.96 -0.79
N ASP A 35 -13.85 -6.59 0.49
CA ASP A 35 -12.62 -6.34 1.24
C ASP A 35 -11.66 -7.50 0.94
N ALA A 36 -10.57 -7.20 0.24
CA ALA A 36 -9.66 -8.23 -0.19
C ALA A 36 -9.11 -8.91 1.06
N ASP A 37 -9.19 -10.25 1.12
CA ASP A 37 -8.69 -10.98 2.27
C ASP A 37 -7.23 -10.57 2.53
N ILE A 38 -6.95 -10.03 3.71
CA ILE A 38 -5.60 -9.65 4.11
C ILE A 38 -4.83 -10.91 4.46
N TYR A 39 -3.66 -11.05 3.83
CA TYR A 39 -2.68 -12.06 4.19
C TYR A 39 -1.39 -11.38 4.60
N SER A 40 -0.58 -12.12 5.34
CA SER A 40 0.70 -11.65 5.83
C SER A 40 1.74 -12.77 5.84
N TRP A 41 3.00 -12.37 5.87
CA TRP A 41 4.15 -13.26 6.09
C TRP A 41 5.28 -12.46 6.73
N TRP A 42 6.19 -13.14 7.41
CA TRP A 42 7.25 -12.51 8.20
C TRP A 42 8.55 -13.29 8.13
N CYS A 43 9.63 -12.64 8.57
CA CYS A 43 10.95 -13.24 8.61
C CYS A 43 11.15 -14.11 9.85
N GLU A 44 12.10 -15.05 9.78
CA GLU A 44 12.46 -16.00 10.85
C GLU A 44 12.75 -15.30 12.18
N ASP A 45 13.33 -14.10 12.13
CA ASP A 45 13.64 -13.29 13.32
C ASP A 45 12.40 -12.74 14.05
N GLY A 46 11.20 -12.83 13.45
CA GLY A 46 9.95 -12.33 14.00
C GLY A 46 9.93 -10.80 14.21
N LEU A 47 10.79 -10.05 13.53
CA LEU A 47 10.90 -8.59 13.70
C LEU A 47 10.10 -7.80 12.68
N VAL A 48 10.01 -8.28 11.44
CA VAL A 48 9.32 -7.61 10.32
C VAL A 48 8.27 -8.53 9.73
N CYS A 49 7.08 -7.97 9.48
CA CYS A 49 5.96 -8.62 8.82
C CYS A 49 5.43 -7.74 7.70
N TYR A 50 5.04 -8.38 6.59
CA TYR A 50 4.46 -7.73 5.43
C TYR A 50 3.02 -8.19 5.27
N GLN A 51 2.10 -7.28 4.95
CA GLN A 51 0.70 -7.60 4.71
C GLN A 51 0.13 -6.87 3.50
N GLY A 52 -0.95 -7.43 2.96
CA GLY A 52 -1.67 -6.90 1.82
C GLY A 52 -2.73 -7.87 1.30
N PRO A 53 -3.32 -7.61 0.13
CA PRO A 53 -4.26 -8.52 -0.52
C PRO A 53 -3.61 -9.89 -0.78
N LYS A 54 -4.36 -10.98 -0.58
CA LYS A 54 -3.89 -12.36 -0.75
C LYS A 54 -3.01 -12.59 -1.99
N ASP A 55 -3.52 -12.25 -3.16
CA ASP A 55 -2.85 -12.56 -4.43
C ASP A 55 -1.54 -11.77 -4.59
N ALA A 56 -1.53 -10.51 -4.16
CA ALA A 56 -0.34 -9.68 -4.15
C ALA A 56 0.71 -10.23 -3.17
N MET A 57 0.29 -10.63 -1.96
CA MET A 57 1.22 -11.19 -0.97
C MET A 57 1.76 -12.56 -1.37
N ALA A 58 0.95 -13.38 -2.06
CA ALA A 58 1.40 -14.65 -2.60
C ALA A 58 2.47 -14.48 -3.68
N ASP A 59 2.26 -13.58 -4.64
CA ASP A 59 3.24 -13.25 -5.69
C ASP A 59 4.56 -12.75 -5.08
N VAL A 60 4.46 -11.75 -4.20
CA VAL A 60 5.63 -11.13 -3.59
C VAL A 60 6.39 -12.14 -2.73
N TYR A 61 5.71 -13.02 -1.98
CA TYR A 61 6.37 -14.06 -1.18
C TYR A 61 7.20 -15.02 -2.05
N GLU A 62 6.65 -15.46 -3.19
CA GLU A 62 7.37 -16.34 -4.11
C GLU A 62 8.55 -15.65 -4.79
N ARG A 63 8.45 -14.35 -5.11
CA ARG A 63 9.59 -13.56 -5.61
C ARG A 63 10.66 -13.37 -4.54
N ALA A 64 10.26 -13.05 -3.30
CA ALA A 64 11.15 -12.88 -2.17
C ALA A 64 12.00 -14.14 -1.90
N LYS A 65 11.39 -15.32 -2.01
CA LYS A 65 12.07 -16.63 -1.87
C LYS A 65 13.08 -16.95 -2.97
N GLN A 66 13.15 -16.16 -4.04
CA GLN A 66 14.19 -16.29 -5.07
C GLN A 66 15.38 -15.36 -4.84
N GLY A 67 15.26 -14.45 -3.87
CA GLY A 67 16.26 -13.44 -3.56
C GLY A 67 17.40 -13.93 -2.66
N PRO A 68 18.43 -13.09 -2.45
CA PRO A 68 19.60 -13.44 -1.64
C PRO A 68 19.27 -13.59 -0.14
N THR A 69 18.13 -13.07 0.32
CA THR A 69 17.61 -13.16 1.69
C THR A 69 16.56 -14.27 1.85
N ALA A 70 16.33 -15.10 0.83
CA ALA A 70 15.26 -16.10 0.79
C ALA A 70 15.13 -16.97 2.05
N VAL A 71 16.26 -17.33 2.66
CA VAL A 71 16.31 -18.18 3.87
C VAL A 71 15.66 -17.53 5.08
N MET A 72 15.51 -16.19 5.09
CA MET A 72 14.83 -15.48 6.17
C MET A 72 13.30 -15.63 6.10
N TYR A 73 12.71 -15.98 4.95
CA TYR A 73 11.25 -15.92 4.75
C TYR A 73 10.56 -17.25 5.08
N THR A 74 10.45 -17.59 6.36
CA THR A 74 10.07 -18.93 6.83
C THR A 74 8.62 -19.11 7.24
N SER A 75 7.86 -18.04 7.49
CA SER A 75 6.48 -18.15 8.04
C SER A 75 5.47 -18.79 7.08
N GLY A 76 5.76 -18.77 5.77
CA GLY A 76 4.74 -18.99 4.75
C GLY A 76 3.70 -17.85 4.70
N LEU A 77 2.79 -17.96 3.74
CA LEU A 77 1.67 -17.04 3.60
C LEU A 77 0.57 -17.40 4.61
N GLN A 78 0.25 -16.47 5.51
CA GLN A 78 -0.71 -16.65 6.61
C GLN A 78 -1.93 -15.75 6.41
N LYS A 79 -3.11 -16.23 6.77
CA LYS A 79 -4.33 -15.41 6.74
C LYS A 79 -4.29 -14.41 7.90
N GLY A 80 -4.79 -13.20 7.66
CA GLY A 80 -4.91 -12.14 8.66
C GLY A 80 -3.80 -11.08 8.59
N PRO A 81 -4.05 -9.88 9.14
CA PRO A 81 -3.09 -8.79 9.20
C PRO A 81 -1.92 -9.08 10.16
N CYS A 82 -0.79 -8.42 9.95
CA CYS A 82 0.40 -8.49 10.79
C CYS A 82 0.11 -8.18 12.27
N SER A 83 -0.85 -7.30 12.55
CA SER A 83 -1.25 -6.96 13.92
C SER A 83 -1.83 -8.14 14.70
N GLU A 84 -2.54 -9.06 14.02
CA GLU A 84 -3.07 -10.28 14.65
C GLU A 84 -1.95 -11.30 14.95
N HIS A 85 -0.82 -11.21 14.24
CA HIS A 85 0.37 -12.04 14.44
C HIS A 85 1.41 -11.39 15.38
N GLY A 86 1.04 -10.32 16.09
CA GLY A 86 1.88 -9.71 17.13
C GLY A 86 2.81 -8.59 16.67
N PHE A 87 2.74 -8.17 15.40
CA PHE A 87 3.50 -7.03 14.88
C PHE A 87 2.68 -5.75 15.05
N LYS A 88 3.01 -4.95 16.07
CA LYS A 88 2.15 -3.84 16.53
C LYS A 88 2.52 -2.48 15.95
N PHE A 89 3.68 -2.35 15.30
CA PHE A 89 4.20 -1.05 14.90
C PHE A 89 4.22 -0.91 13.37
N ASN A 90 3.34 -0.08 12.83
CA ASN A 90 3.30 0.27 11.40
C ASN A 90 4.01 1.61 11.11
N PHE A 91 5.27 1.76 11.53
CA PHE A 91 6.04 2.96 11.19
C PHE A 91 6.83 2.83 9.89
N LEU A 92 6.98 1.60 9.37
CA LEU A 92 7.66 1.33 8.10
C LEU A 92 6.72 1.60 6.91
N GLY A 93 5.42 1.32 7.06
CA GLY A 93 4.42 1.60 6.04
C GLY A 93 4.62 0.76 4.78
N GLN A 94 4.24 1.31 3.63
CA GLN A 94 4.34 0.61 2.35
C GLN A 94 5.80 0.44 1.90
N THR A 95 6.22 -0.79 1.65
CA THR A 95 7.50 -1.14 1.03
C THR A 95 7.28 -1.94 -0.26
N CYS A 96 8.37 -2.36 -0.92
CA CYS A 96 8.30 -3.24 -2.09
C CYS A 96 7.67 -4.61 -1.78
N PHE A 97 7.65 -5.02 -0.51
CA PHE A 97 7.08 -6.29 -0.08
C PHE A 97 5.63 -6.18 0.43
N GLY A 98 5.05 -4.98 0.47
CA GLY A 98 3.71 -4.73 1.02
C GLY A 98 3.71 -3.73 2.18
N ASN A 99 2.57 -3.61 2.85
CA ASN A 99 2.47 -2.76 4.05
C ASN A 99 3.19 -3.45 5.21
N THR A 100 4.19 -2.78 5.77
CA THR A 100 5.22 -3.40 6.60
C THR A 100 5.09 -2.97 8.05
N TRP A 101 5.04 -3.98 8.92
CA TRP A 101 4.88 -3.84 10.36
C TRP A 101 6.09 -4.44 11.06
N SER A 102 6.34 -3.99 12.29
CA SER A 102 7.35 -4.57 13.15
C SER A 102 6.81 -4.98 14.51
N SER A 103 7.45 -5.98 15.13
CA SER A 103 7.17 -6.39 16.50
C SER A 103 7.90 -5.54 17.54
N LYS A 104 8.95 -4.81 17.13
CA LYS A 104 9.75 -3.91 17.98
C LYS A 104 10.04 -2.59 17.24
N ARG A 105 10.24 -1.51 18.00
CA ARG A 105 10.69 -0.22 17.43
C ARG A 105 12.11 -0.27 16.86
N ASN A 106 13.00 -1.04 17.49
CA ASN A 106 14.35 -1.24 16.99
C ASN A 106 14.38 -2.46 16.06
N ILE A 107 14.48 -2.21 14.76
CA ILE A 107 14.60 -3.24 13.71
C ILE A 107 16.06 -3.44 13.25
N LEU A 108 17.05 -2.82 13.89
CA LEU A 108 18.45 -2.96 13.50
C LEU A 108 18.92 -4.43 13.43
N PRO A 109 18.52 -5.34 14.35
CA PRO A 109 18.90 -6.75 14.23
C PRO A 109 18.40 -7.41 12.94
N HIS A 110 17.21 -7.01 12.45
CA HIS A 110 16.67 -7.48 11.18
C HIS A 110 17.55 -7.04 10.00
N VAL A 111 17.90 -5.75 9.95
CA VAL A 111 18.78 -5.21 8.91
C VAL A 111 20.15 -5.90 8.91
N ILE A 112 20.70 -6.18 10.09
CA ILE A 112 21.95 -6.94 10.21
C ILE A 112 21.79 -8.35 9.62
N ALA A 113 20.69 -9.04 9.94
CA ALA A 113 20.40 -10.37 9.41
C ALA A 113 20.25 -10.36 7.88
N GLU A 114 19.57 -9.37 7.30
CA GLU A 114 19.46 -9.21 5.84
C GLU A 114 20.83 -9.03 5.17
N VAL A 115 21.67 -8.15 5.74
CA VAL A 115 23.03 -7.91 5.22
C VAL A 115 23.89 -9.16 5.30
N GLN A 116 23.89 -9.84 6.44
CA GLN A 116 24.68 -11.06 6.65
C GLN A 116 24.23 -12.19 5.72
N THR A 117 22.91 -12.39 5.60
CA THR A 117 22.32 -13.42 4.74
C THR A 117 22.64 -13.14 3.27
N SER A 118 22.47 -11.89 2.82
CA SER A 118 22.79 -11.49 1.46
C SER A 118 24.28 -11.63 1.15
N ALA A 119 25.16 -11.26 2.08
CA ALA A 119 26.59 -11.44 1.95
C ALA A 119 26.99 -12.93 1.87
N ALA A 120 26.39 -13.78 2.71
CA ALA A 120 26.60 -15.23 2.69
C ALA A 120 26.15 -15.85 1.35
N PHE A 121 24.99 -15.45 0.84
CA PHE A 121 24.50 -15.86 -0.47
C PHE A 121 25.49 -15.49 -1.59
N LYS A 122 25.93 -14.22 -1.64
CA LYS A 122 26.89 -13.73 -2.64
C LYS A 122 28.23 -14.46 -2.54
N LYS A 123 28.70 -14.76 -1.33
CA LYS A 123 29.93 -15.53 -1.11
C LYS A 123 29.81 -16.96 -1.63
N LYS A 124 28.64 -17.58 -1.49
CA LYS A 124 28.39 -18.97 -1.89
C LYS A 124 28.13 -19.14 -3.40
N TYR A 125 27.33 -18.26 -4.00
CA TYR A 125 26.83 -18.42 -5.37
C TYR A 125 27.37 -17.40 -6.38
N GLY A 126 28.12 -16.38 -5.92
CA GLY A 126 28.61 -15.28 -6.74
C GLY A 126 27.60 -14.13 -6.88
N LYS A 127 28.07 -12.97 -7.32
CA LYS A 127 27.25 -11.75 -7.46
C LYS A 127 26.20 -11.88 -8.57
N GLN A 128 26.52 -12.62 -9.63
CA GLN A 128 25.65 -12.88 -10.77
C GLN A 128 24.43 -13.75 -10.46
N ALA A 129 24.43 -14.44 -9.31
CA ALA A 129 23.31 -15.27 -8.86
C ALA A 129 22.23 -14.47 -8.13
N VAL A 130 22.47 -13.18 -7.84
CA VAL A 130 21.52 -12.31 -7.14
C VAL A 130 20.37 -11.99 -8.10
N LYS A 131 19.16 -12.38 -7.70
CA LYS A 131 17.92 -11.96 -8.33
C LYS A 131 17.29 -10.87 -7.46
N GLU A 132 16.96 -9.74 -8.08
CA GLU A 132 16.14 -8.73 -7.43
C GLU A 132 14.69 -9.24 -7.40
N PRO A 133 14.00 -9.18 -6.24
CA PRO A 133 12.64 -9.67 -6.13
C PRO A 133 11.61 -8.83 -6.88
N GLY A 134 12.00 -7.74 -7.57
CA GLY A 134 11.16 -6.93 -8.47
C GLY A 134 10.40 -5.82 -7.75
#